data_AF-A0A2G2D422-F1
#
_entry.id   AF-A0A2G2D422-F1
#
_cell.length_a   1.000
_cell.length_b   1.000
_cell.length_c   1.000
_cell.angle_alpha   90.00
_cell.angle_beta   90.00
_cell.angle_gamma   90.00
#
_symmetry.space_group_name_H-M   'P 1'
#
loop_
_entity.id
_entity.type
_entity.pdbx_description
1 polymer ?
#
loop_
_entity_poly.entity_id
_entity_poly.type
_entity_poly.pdbx_seq_one_letter_code
_entity_poly.pdbx_strand_id
1 'polypeptide(L)'
;MTDGIRANLSDDGTKVSLEFLPASGVQGTLHLTADQLLKLNQQLGSLRAQMVKNDTVPELEGQQIEAIINPKWHLQPGLIGEASMLCFQHPAFGPLGFAVPVDQVQKMVQLLSNHVALAAKSRETPQ
;
A
#
# COMPACT_ATOMS: atom_id res chain seq x y z
N MET A 1 13.50 23.02 12.60
CA MET A 1 12.24 23.71 12.25
C MET A 1 11.25 22.62 11.92
N THR A 2 10.18 22.50 12.71
CA THR A 2 9.17 21.45 12.55
C THR A 2 8.08 21.96 11.62
N ASP A 3 8.39 21.98 10.32
CA ASP A 3 7.36 21.99 9.29
C ASP A 3 6.71 20.60 9.31
N GLY A 4 5.41 20.55 9.57
CA GLY A 4 4.74 19.28 9.73
C GLY A 4 3.24 19.40 9.82
N ILE A 5 2.57 18.39 9.28
CA ILE A 5 1.17 18.09 9.51
C ILE A 5 1.15 17.06 10.63
N ARG A 6 0.40 17.31 11.71
CA ARG A 6 0.15 16.30 12.74
C ARG A 6 -1.18 15.62 12.44
N ALA A 7 -1.16 14.31 12.30
CA ALA A 7 -2.36 13.49 12.15
C ALA A 7 -2.65 12.76 13.46
N ASN A 8 -3.86 12.93 14.00
CA ASN A 8 -4.35 12.22 15.17
C ASN A 8 -5.60 11.43 14.79
N LEU A 9 -5.71 10.20 15.28
CA LEU A 9 -6.92 9.38 15.22
C LEU A 9 -7.74 9.63 16.50
N SER A 10 -9.06 9.72 16.39
CA SER A 10 -9.96 9.80 17.55
C SER A 10 -9.96 8.50 18.35
N ASP A 11 -10.31 8.59 19.63
CA ASP A 11 -10.36 7.43 20.54
C ASP A 11 -11.33 6.34 20.07
N ASP A 12 -12.38 6.72 19.34
CA ASP A 12 -13.35 5.81 18.74
C ASP A 12 -12.90 5.25 17.36
N GLY A 13 -11.75 5.69 16.84
CA GLY A 13 -11.21 5.28 15.55
C GLY A 13 -11.99 5.79 14.34
N THR A 14 -13.01 6.64 14.52
CA THR A 14 -13.92 7.04 13.43
C THR A 14 -13.54 8.33 12.73
N LYS A 15 -12.66 9.14 13.33
CA LYS A 15 -12.28 10.47 12.85
C LYS A 15 -10.78 10.65 12.87
N VAL A 16 -10.29 11.36 11.87
CA VAL A 16 -8.91 11.86 11.85
C VAL A 16 -8.92 13.38 11.91
N SER A 17 -8.05 13.93 12.76
CA SER A 17 -7.76 15.36 12.84
C SER A 17 -6.38 15.63 12.26
N LEU A 18 -6.34 16.50 11.26
CA LEU A 18 -5.10 17.05 10.71
C LEU A 18 -4.92 18.45 11.27
N GLU A 19 -3.80 18.68 11.95
CA GLU A 19 -3.40 19.98 12.48
C GLU A 19 -2.22 20.51 11.67
N PHE A 20 -2.39 21.70 11.09
CA PHE A 20 -1.31 22.43 10.45
C PHE A 20 -0.55 23.22 11.51
N LEU A 21 0.74 22.92 11.70
CA LEU A 21 1.54 23.60 12.72
C LEU A 21 1.70 25.10 12.40
N PRO A 22 1.85 25.98 13.41
CA PRO A 22 1.87 27.43 13.24
C PRO A 22 2.90 27.96 12.23
N ALA A 23 3.98 27.20 11.98
CA ALA A 23 5.00 27.54 10.98
C ALA A 23 4.49 27.54 9.53
N SER A 24 3.35 26.89 9.25
CA SER A 24 2.75 26.82 7.90
C SER A 24 2.02 28.09 7.46
N GLY A 25 1.77 29.05 8.37
CA GLY A 25 1.02 30.28 8.08
C GLY A 25 -0.49 30.08 7.84
N VAL A 26 -1.00 28.85 7.92
CA VAL A 26 -2.41 28.49 7.73
C VAL A 26 -2.93 27.89 9.03
N GLN A 27 -3.99 28.48 9.60
CA GLN A 27 -4.70 27.92 10.75
C GLN A 27 -5.98 27.24 10.31
N GLY A 28 -6.22 26.02 10.80
CA GLY A 28 -7.47 25.30 10.55
C GLY A 28 -7.39 23.84 10.98
N THR A 29 -8.52 23.29 11.41
CA THR A 29 -8.68 21.87 11.71
C THR A 29 -9.55 21.24 10.63
N LEU A 30 -9.09 20.13 10.06
CA LEU A 30 -9.88 19.34 9.13
C LEU A 30 -10.42 18.10 9.86
N HIS A 31 -11.74 17.95 9.88
CA HIS A 31 -12.42 16.75 10.36
C HIS A 31 -12.82 15.92 9.15
N LEU A 32 -12.24 14.72 9.03
CA LEU A 32 -12.50 13.82 7.90
C LEU A 32 -13.15 12.53 8.38
N THR A 33 -14.15 12.07 7.64
CA THR A 33 -14.60 10.68 7.71
C THR A 33 -13.58 9.76 7.03
N ALA A 34 -13.69 8.45 7.26
CA ALA A 34 -12.83 7.46 6.61
C ALA A 34 -12.86 7.59 5.06
N ASP A 35 -14.03 7.77 4.46
CA ASP A 35 -14.15 7.93 3.00
C ASP A 35 -13.51 9.22 2.49
N GLN A 36 -13.64 10.32 3.24
CA GLN A 36 -13.02 11.59 2.89
C GLN A 36 -11.50 11.52 3.01
N LEU A 37 -11.00 10.86 4.06
CA LEU A 37 -9.57 10.62 4.25
C LEU A 37 -8.99 9.71 3.15
N LEU A 38 -9.72 8.66 2.77
CA LEU A 38 -9.32 7.79 1.66
C LEU A 38 -9.21 8.59 0.35
N LYS A 39 -10.21 9.41 0.03
CA LYS A 39 -10.17 10.29 -1.15
C LYS A 39 -9.00 11.26 -1.09
N LEU A 40 -8.74 11.86 0.07
CA LEU A 40 -7.59 12.73 0.26
C LEU A 40 -6.27 11.99 0.00
N ASN A 41 -6.08 10.80 0.59
CA ASN A 41 -4.91 9.96 0.38
C ASN A 41 -4.71 9.61 -1.10
N GLN A 42 -5.79 9.29 -1.82
CA GLN A 42 -5.72 9.00 -3.26
C GLN A 42 -5.29 10.21 -4.08
N GLN A 43 -5.79 11.41 -3.76
CA GLN A 43 -5.37 12.65 -4.42
C GLN A 43 -3.89 12.96 -4.13
N LEU A 44 -3.48 12.89 -2.87
CA LEU A 44 -2.08 13.11 -2.47
C LEU A 44 -1.14 12.08 -3.10
N GLY A 45 -1.55 10.81 -3.12
CA GLY A 45 -0.82 9.72 -3.76
C GLY A 45 -0.66 9.94 -5.27
N SER A 46 -1.71 10.38 -5.97
CA SER A 46 -1.68 10.72 -7.39
C SER A 46 -0.71 11.88 -7.68
N LEU A 47 -0.75 12.94 -6.87
CA LEU A 47 0.18 14.06 -7.00
C LEU A 47 1.63 13.62 -6.78
N ARG A 48 1.89 12.85 -5.71
CA ARG A 48 3.22 12.28 -5.46
C ARG A 48 3.70 11.43 -6.63
N ALA A 49 2.84 10.56 -7.17
CA ALA A 49 3.18 9.70 -8.31
C ALA A 49 3.58 10.52 -9.55
N GLN A 50 2.96 11.69 -9.77
CA GLN A 50 3.37 12.61 -10.83
C GLN A 50 4.71 13.27 -10.55
N MET A 51 4.96 13.69 -9.29
CA MET A 51 6.21 14.33 -8.89
C MET A 51 7.42 13.41 -9.07
N VAL A 52 7.27 12.12 -8.75
CA VAL A 52 8.36 11.14 -8.81
C VAL A 52 8.36 10.33 -10.11
N LYS A 53 7.54 10.69 -11.10
CA LYS A 53 7.37 9.91 -12.34
C LYS A 53 8.68 9.69 -13.10
N ASN A 54 9.61 10.63 -13.00
CA ASN A 54 10.90 10.59 -13.67
C ASN A 54 12.04 10.18 -12.73
N ASP A 55 11.74 9.96 -11.45
CA ASP A 55 12.73 9.49 -10.48
C ASP A 55 12.91 7.99 -10.64
N THR A 56 14.11 7.51 -10.32
CA THR A 56 14.35 6.07 -10.19
C THR A 56 13.54 5.55 -9.01
N VAL A 57 12.64 4.60 -9.26
CA VAL A 57 11.93 3.89 -8.20
C VAL A 57 12.97 3.20 -7.31
N PRO A 58 13.01 3.47 -6.00
CA PRO A 58 13.99 2.86 -5.13
C PRO A 58 13.75 1.35 -5.03
N GLU A 59 14.84 0.59 -5.02
CA GLU A 59 14.81 -0.85 -4.80
C GLU A 59 14.19 -1.19 -3.44
N LEU A 60 13.52 -2.34 -3.34
CA LEU A 60 12.92 -2.79 -2.08
C LEU A 60 13.96 -3.27 -1.06
N GLU A 61 15.18 -3.58 -1.49
CA GLU A 61 16.24 -4.08 -0.63
C GLU A 61 16.63 -3.04 0.44
N GLY A 62 16.67 -3.48 1.70
CA GLY A 62 17.00 -2.63 2.85
C GLY A 62 15.87 -1.70 3.31
N GLN A 63 14.70 -1.69 2.64
CA GLN A 63 13.55 -0.91 3.09
C GLN A 63 12.76 -1.64 4.18
N GLN A 64 12.26 -0.88 5.16
CA GLN A 64 11.29 -1.39 6.12
C GLN A 64 9.92 -1.47 5.44
N ILE A 65 9.45 -2.70 5.23
CA ILE A 65 8.15 -2.96 4.59
C ILE A 65 7.13 -3.27 5.67
N GLU A 66 6.09 -2.45 5.78
CA GLU A 66 4.92 -2.77 6.60
C GLU A 66 4.07 -3.83 5.88
N ALA A 67 3.90 -4.99 6.50
CA ALA A 67 3.16 -6.09 5.93
C ALA A 67 1.71 -6.10 6.42
N ILE A 68 0.77 -6.22 5.48
CA ILE A 68 -0.63 -6.49 5.80
C ILE A 68 -0.81 -7.99 5.98
N ILE A 69 -1.30 -8.39 7.15
CA ILE A 69 -1.59 -9.79 7.44
C ILE A 69 -2.97 -10.16 6.89
N ASN A 70 -3.01 -11.28 6.14
CA ASN A 70 -4.23 -11.81 5.53
C ASN A 70 -5.01 -10.79 4.67
N PRO A 71 -4.37 -10.16 3.67
CA PRO A 71 -5.04 -9.17 2.83
C PRO A 71 -6.13 -9.83 1.97
N LYS A 72 -7.23 -9.12 1.72
CA LYS A 72 -8.16 -9.50 0.66
C LYS A 72 -7.51 -9.18 -0.69
N TRP A 73 -7.45 -10.16 -1.58
CA TRP A 73 -6.79 -10.02 -2.88
C TRP A 73 -7.59 -10.67 -4.00
N HIS A 74 -7.31 -10.25 -5.23
CA HIS A 74 -7.89 -10.79 -6.45
C HIS A 74 -6.86 -10.77 -7.57
N LEU A 75 -6.84 -11.79 -8.43
CA LEU A 75 -6.01 -11.84 -9.63
C LEU A 75 -6.92 -11.77 -10.85
N GLN A 76 -6.67 -10.81 -11.72
CA GLN A 76 -7.38 -10.67 -12.98
C GLN A 76 -6.41 -10.92 -14.14
N PRO A 77 -6.56 -12.05 -14.88
CA PRO A 77 -5.69 -12.37 -16.00
C PRO A 77 -6.00 -11.49 -17.22
N GLY A 78 -4.95 -11.01 -17.90
CA GLY A 78 -5.00 -10.67 -19.32
C GLY A 78 -5.84 -9.46 -19.73
N LEU A 79 -5.62 -8.28 -19.15
CA LEU A 79 -6.31 -7.05 -19.58
C LEU A 79 -5.43 -6.01 -20.25
N ILE A 80 -4.10 -6.03 -20.05
CA ILE A 80 -3.19 -5.03 -20.61
C ILE A 80 -1.88 -5.72 -21.01
N GLY A 81 -1.61 -5.86 -22.31
CA GLY A 81 -0.28 -6.20 -22.86
C GLY A 81 0.46 -7.35 -22.18
N GLU A 82 -0.17 -8.53 -22.06
CA GLU A 82 0.42 -9.72 -21.41
C GLU A 82 0.78 -9.55 -19.93
N ALA A 83 0.17 -8.60 -19.22
CA ALA A 83 0.30 -8.49 -17.77
C ALA A 83 -0.87 -9.15 -17.03
N SER A 84 -0.58 -9.72 -15.86
CA SER A 84 -1.60 -10.12 -14.89
C SER A 84 -1.81 -8.99 -13.89
N MET A 85 -3.06 -8.61 -13.65
CA MET A 85 -3.39 -7.59 -12.67
C MET A 85 -3.56 -8.26 -11.30
N LEU A 86 -2.66 -7.95 -10.37
CA LEU A 86 -2.75 -8.39 -8.98
C LEU A 86 -3.33 -7.25 -8.14
N CYS A 87 -4.49 -7.50 -7.53
CA CYS A 87 -5.23 -6.50 -6.78
C CYS A 87 -5.26 -6.84 -5.28
N PHE A 88 -5.13 -5.82 -4.43
CA PHE A 88 -5.23 -5.93 -2.98
C PHE A 88 -6.15 -4.85 -2.41
N GLN A 89 -6.89 -5.21 -1.36
CA GLN A 89 -7.57 -4.22 -0.53
C GLN A 89 -6.61 -3.74 0.58
N HIS A 90 -6.06 -2.53 0.42
CA HIS A 90 -5.20 -1.91 1.42
C HIS A 90 -6.03 -1.08 2.41
N PRO A 91 -5.83 -1.19 3.74
CA PRO A 91 -6.61 -0.43 4.72
C PRO A 91 -6.43 1.09 4.59
N ALA A 92 -5.20 1.57 4.35
CA ALA A 92 -4.92 3.00 4.20
C ALA A 92 -5.25 3.61 2.82
N PHE A 93 -5.21 2.81 1.74
CA PHE A 93 -5.25 3.30 0.36
C PHE A 93 -6.42 2.77 -0.46
N GLY A 94 -7.22 1.86 0.10
CA GLY A 94 -8.31 1.21 -0.62
C GLY A 94 -7.81 0.16 -1.63
N PRO A 95 -8.55 -0.07 -2.73
CA PRO A 95 -8.13 -1.01 -3.76
C PRO A 95 -6.86 -0.53 -4.48
N LEU A 96 -5.83 -1.37 -4.50
CA LEU A 96 -4.59 -1.16 -5.25
C LEU A 96 -4.43 -2.29 -6.26
N GLY A 97 -4.09 -1.94 -7.50
CA GLY A 97 -3.86 -2.89 -8.60
C GLY A 97 -2.47 -2.72 -9.18
N PHE A 98 -1.76 -3.84 -9.35
CA PHE A 98 -0.43 -3.89 -9.94
C PHE A 98 -0.47 -4.75 -11.20
N ALA A 99 -0.17 -4.15 -12.35
CA ALA A 99 0.02 -4.88 -13.59
C ALA A 99 1.42 -5.51 -13.59
N VAL A 100 1.47 -6.83 -13.42
CA VAL A 100 2.72 -7.59 -13.34
C VAL A 100 2.96 -8.30 -14.68
N PRO A 101 4.08 -8.05 -15.37
CA PRO A 101 4.47 -8.74 -16.59
C PRO A 101 4.55 -10.27 -16.41
N VAL A 102 4.22 -11.03 -17.45
CA VAL A 102 4.16 -12.51 -17.38
C VAL A 102 5.47 -13.17 -16.94
N ASP A 103 6.63 -12.64 -17.33
CA ASP A 103 7.94 -13.15 -16.89
C ASP A 103 8.13 -13.02 -15.37
N GLN A 104 7.69 -11.90 -14.79
CA GLN A 104 7.69 -11.70 -13.35
C GLN A 104 6.65 -12.60 -12.66
N VAL A 105 5.48 -12.81 -13.27
CA VAL A 105 4.47 -13.75 -12.76
C VAL A 105 5.04 -15.17 -12.69
N GLN A 106 5.78 -15.62 -13.71
CA GLN A 106 6.43 -16.94 -13.69
C GLN A 106 7.40 -17.07 -12.51
N LYS A 107 8.21 -16.03 -12.26
CA LYS A 107 9.11 -15.99 -11.10
C LYS A 107 8.34 -16.06 -9.78
N MET A 108 7.22 -15.33 -9.66
CA MET A 108 6.36 -15.38 -8.47
C MET A 108 5.78 -16.78 -8.24
N VAL A 109 5.24 -17.41 -9.29
CA VAL A 109 4.68 -18.78 -9.21
C VAL A 109 5.73 -19.76 -8.72
N GLN A 110 6.96 -19.68 -9.22
CA GLN A 110 8.05 -20.55 -8.78
C GLN A 110 8.36 -20.37 -7.29
N LEU A 111 8.54 -19.12 -6.83
CA LEU A 111 8.88 -18.81 -5.44
C LEU A 111 7.76 -19.22 -4.47
N LEU A 112 6.51 -18.93 -4.82
CA LEU A 112 5.35 -19.27 -3.99
C LEU A 112 5.14 -20.79 -3.93
N SER A 113 5.31 -21.50 -5.04
CA SER A 113 5.24 -22.97 -5.08
C SER A 113 6.29 -23.60 -4.16
N ASN A 114 7.53 -23.07 -4.19
CA ASN A 114 8.60 -23.52 -3.29
C ASN A 114 8.23 -23.29 -1.82
N HIS A 115 7.67 -22.13 -1.48
CA HIS A 115 7.23 -21.84 -0.12
C HIS A 115 6.13 -22.79 0.35
N VAL A 116 5.13 -23.07 -0.49
CA VAL A 116 4.06 -24.04 -0.18
C VAL A 116 4.64 -25.43 0.08
N ALA A 117 5.59 -25.88 -0.75
CA ALA A 117 6.24 -27.17 -0.56
C ALA A 117 7.06 -27.24 0.74
N LEU A 118 7.77 -26.16 1.10
CA LEU A 118 8.48 -26.07 2.38
C LEU A 118 7.52 -26.11 3.57
N ALA A 119 6.43 -25.35 3.50
CA ALA A 119 5.42 -25.33 4.56
C ALA A 119 4.76 -26.71 4.76
N ALA A 120 4.55 -27.47 3.68
CA ALA A 120 4.04 -28.85 3.76
C ALA A 120 5.03 -29.77 4.50
N LYS A 121 6.31 -29.76 4.12
CA LYS A 121 7.35 -30.58 4.78
C LYS A 121 7.51 -30.27 6.26
N SER A 122 7.46 -28.99 6.64
CA SER A 122 7.52 -28.58 8.05
C SER A 122 6.32 -29.05 8.88
N ARG A 123 5.17 -29.34 8.25
CA ARG A 123 3.99 -29.90 8.93
C ARG A 123 4.06 -31.42 9.05
N GLU A 124 4.79 -32.09 8.17
CA GLU A 124 5.00 -33.55 8.16
C GLU A 124 6.10 -34.02 9.12
N THR A 125 6.93 -33.10 9.62
CA THR A 125 7.98 -33.37 10.61
C THR A 125 7.54 -32.75 11.94
N PRO A 126 6.81 -33.47 12.81
CA PRO A 126 6.46 -32.94 14.13
C PRO A 126 7.76 -32.77 14.94
N GLN A 127 7.95 -31.59 15.53
CA GLN A 127 8.85 -31.42 16.68
C GLN A 127 8.32 -32.19 17.89
#